data_AF-A0A6C1QMN4-F1
#
_entry.id   AF-A0A6C1QMN4-F1
#
_cell.length_a   1.000
_cell.length_b   1.000
_cell.length_c   1.000
_cell.angle_alpha   90.00
_cell.angle_beta   90.00
_cell.angle_gamma   90.00
#
_symmetry.space_group_name_H-M   'P 1'
#
loop_
_entity.id
_entity.type
_entity.pdbx_description
1 polymer ?
#
loop_
_entity_poly.entity_id
_entity_poly.type
_entity_poly.pdbx_seq_one_letter_code
_entity_poly.pdbx_strand_id
1 'polypeptide(L)'
;MVVALLSGCAGPAPEPEPPEASFRFRHANGATSVVRVIESTDAAEIGLSEGRRVLQFSVEGGIPALSATEALHLVMGDLSDNLQLGTTHTDGAATVQRVLASRVSGVTLIEVPASEEDATGFFVAYEGDTPPRIAAASAGPRSARISHQDGVTHLGADVTVIDQDRDHGRRLAVEMPQSFTSGLSDEPWTVAVRFDPVEAETPPARYTTGTARFTSADGSRRRAMQLVLTPGNRNLFFPQGILGFVPGRVEVEVEVGMRIASVELQRNGLVGGDTKYPAIPADLGVIHGFDPAHWRNPRFELFKWNVPENVLIFDFADFEIQRAMFGRLGFFVAVVGEAGQIFPEEHYEGRHAYNAHDYRPEDLVRFFNTAEQTGIALNEWEEFLRDLLVDYDMIRPTPLGFTEGEGAVLSYARQIWGPLRARLLRHEAAHGVFYVSSEFRDGAFALWEEMSELEQDYWRLFLGNKGRMDGREGYDGYDVERHYLLVNEMQAHVLQLNPQEVNPYFRDFYARRIREVVPEASPIVERLLEAEPDVFVNTRRRLEELFERGTGIRGGRMMGVIPGPIETVR
;
A
#
# COMPACT_ATOMS: atom_id res chain seq x y z
N MET A 1 -63.68 15.30 49.59
CA MET A 1 -63.55 14.12 50.47
C MET A 1 -63.28 12.92 49.58
N VAL A 2 -62.13 12.29 49.83
CA VAL A 2 -61.51 11.03 49.32
C VAL A 2 -62.39 10.02 48.55
N VAL A 3 -61.80 9.38 47.51
CA VAL A 3 -61.57 7.91 47.26
C VAL A 3 -61.20 7.76 45.77
N ALA A 4 -59.92 7.62 45.38
CA ALA A 4 -59.04 6.44 45.28
C ALA A 4 -58.98 5.84 43.85
N LEU A 5 -57.78 5.95 43.27
CA LEU A 5 -57.32 5.39 41.99
C LEU A 5 -56.79 3.96 42.20
N LEU A 6 -57.09 3.05 41.27
CA LEU A 6 -56.28 1.87 41.00
C LEU A 6 -55.86 1.91 39.53
N SER A 7 -54.56 2.11 39.31
CA SER A 7 -53.89 2.00 38.01
C SER A 7 -53.34 0.58 37.89
N GLY A 8 -53.78 -0.15 36.87
CA GLY A 8 -53.19 -1.42 36.46
C GLY A 8 -52.11 -1.16 35.41
N CYS A 9 -50.85 -1.45 35.75
CA CYS A 9 -49.74 -1.44 34.80
C CYS A 9 -49.89 -2.61 33.83
N ALA A 10 -50.13 -2.32 32.54
CA ALA A 10 -49.89 -3.27 31.46
C ALA A 10 -48.38 -3.34 31.20
N GLY A 11 -47.78 -4.51 31.39
CA GLY A 11 -46.38 -4.75 31.04
C GLY A 11 -46.15 -4.74 29.52
N PRO A 12 -44.91 -4.54 29.05
CA PRO A 12 -44.58 -4.58 27.63
C PRO A 12 -44.89 -5.97 27.04
N ALA A 13 -45.36 -5.98 25.79
CA ALA A 13 -45.64 -7.21 25.06
C ALA A 13 -44.37 -8.07 24.96
N PRO A 14 -44.48 -9.41 25.06
CA PRO A 14 -43.34 -10.30 24.89
C PRO A 14 -42.77 -10.16 23.48
N GLU A 15 -41.46 -9.92 23.41
CA GLU A 15 -40.74 -9.86 22.13
C GLU A 15 -40.67 -11.24 21.47
N PRO A 16 -40.68 -11.31 20.12
CA PRO A 16 -40.66 -12.58 19.38
C PRO A 16 -39.38 -13.39 19.68
N GLU A 17 -39.52 -14.71 19.80
CA GLU A 17 -38.39 -15.62 20.05
C GLU A 17 -37.35 -15.58 18.91
N PRO A 18 -36.05 -15.62 19.24
CA PRO A 18 -34.98 -15.65 18.25
C PRO A 18 -34.89 -17.04 17.54
N PRO A 19 -34.36 -17.13 16.31
CA PRO A 19 -34.21 -18.40 15.59
C PRO A 19 -33.29 -19.41 16.32
N GLU A 20 -33.47 -20.71 16.05
CA GLU A 20 -32.95 -21.90 16.78
C GLU A 20 -31.42 -21.97 17.06
N ALA A 21 -30.60 -21.05 16.54
CA ALA A 21 -29.16 -20.96 16.80
C ALA A 21 -28.68 -19.52 17.07
N SER A 22 -29.48 -18.74 17.79
CA SER A 22 -29.14 -17.36 18.14
C SER A 22 -29.53 -17.01 19.56
N PHE A 23 -28.78 -16.08 20.15
CA PHE A 23 -29.06 -15.50 21.47
C PHE A 23 -28.98 -13.99 21.39
N ARG A 24 -29.38 -13.28 22.45
CA ARG A 24 -29.37 -11.82 22.49
C ARG A 24 -28.18 -11.31 23.30
N PHE A 25 -27.42 -10.39 22.71
CA PHE A 25 -26.38 -9.62 23.37
C PHE A 25 -26.93 -8.26 23.77
N ARG A 26 -26.82 -7.87 25.04
CA ARG A 26 -27.24 -6.55 25.49
C ARG A 26 -26.04 -5.66 25.71
N HIS A 27 -26.02 -4.53 25.02
CA HIS A 27 -24.98 -3.50 25.09
C HIS A 27 -25.03 -2.77 26.44
N ALA A 28 -23.92 -2.14 26.83
CA ALA A 28 -23.83 -1.34 28.05
C ALA A 28 -24.85 -0.17 28.07
N ASN A 29 -25.19 0.37 26.90
CA ASN A 29 -26.22 1.41 26.72
C ASN A 29 -27.67 0.88 26.78
N GLY A 30 -27.87 -0.42 27.02
CA GLY A 30 -29.17 -1.07 27.13
C GLY A 30 -29.77 -1.56 25.81
N ALA A 31 -29.17 -1.26 24.65
CA ALA A 31 -29.56 -1.80 23.35
C ALA A 31 -29.34 -3.31 23.29
N THR A 32 -30.01 -4.00 22.38
CA THR A 32 -29.88 -5.46 22.23
C THR A 32 -29.56 -5.82 20.78
N SER A 33 -28.54 -6.64 20.57
CA SER A 33 -28.17 -7.24 19.28
C SER A 33 -28.47 -8.74 19.27
N VAL A 34 -28.81 -9.28 18.11
CA VAL A 34 -28.95 -10.74 17.93
C VAL A 34 -27.57 -11.30 17.59
N VAL A 35 -27.12 -12.28 18.35
CA VAL A 35 -25.89 -13.02 18.07
C VAL A 35 -26.27 -14.35 17.44
N ARG A 36 -25.74 -14.62 16.26
CA ARG A 36 -25.95 -15.86 15.54
C ARG A 36 -24.70 -16.72 15.65
N VAL A 37 -24.89 -17.99 15.99
CA VAL A 37 -23.83 -18.98 15.83
C VAL A 37 -23.73 -19.26 14.34
N ILE A 38 -22.59 -18.95 13.73
CA ILE A 38 -22.39 -19.12 12.29
C ILE A 38 -22.02 -20.57 12.01
N GLU A 39 -21.08 -21.13 12.78
CA GLU A 39 -20.56 -22.47 12.55
C GLU A 39 -19.96 -23.07 13.83
N SER A 40 -20.08 -24.40 13.97
CA SER A 40 -19.27 -25.21 14.89
C SER A 40 -18.38 -26.10 14.04
N THR A 41 -17.11 -25.75 14.01
CA THR A 41 -16.12 -26.38 13.13
C THR A 41 -15.06 -27.03 14.04
N ASP A 42 -14.46 -28.14 13.60
CA ASP A 42 -13.33 -28.69 14.35
C ASP A 42 -12.22 -27.63 14.35
N ALA A 43 -11.56 -27.40 15.47
CA ALA A 43 -10.55 -26.36 15.52
C ALA A 43 -9.33 -26.72 14.65
N ALA A 44 -9.10 -28.01 14.39
CA ALA A 44 -8.15 -28.48 13.40
C ALA A 44 -8.52 -27.99 11.99
N GLU A 45 -9.82 -27.89 11.68
CA GLU A 45 -10.37 -27.35 10.42
C GLU A 45 -10.23 -25.83 10.28
N ILE A 46 -9.74 -25.10 11.29
CA ILE A 46 -9.35 -23.67 11.17
C ILE A 46 -7.92 -23.38 11.68
N GLY A 47 -7.10 -24.42 11.88
CA GLY A 47 -5.67 -24.27 12.19
C GLY A 47 -5.31 -24.05 13.65
N LEU A 48 -6.19 -24.45 14.58
CA LEU A 48 -5.85 -24.56 16.01
C LEU A 48 -5.46 -26.01 16.33
N SER A 49 -4.82 -26.23 17.48
CA SER A 49 -4.37 -27.55 17.91
C SER A 49 -5.50 -28.59 17.92
N GLU A 50 -5.21 -29.81 17.45
CA GLU A 50 -6.15 -30.95 17.42
C GLU A 50 -6.84 -31.18 18.77
N GLY A 51 -8.11 -31.59 18.74
CA GLY A 51 -8.93 -31.83 19.94
C GLY A 51 -9.63 -30.59 20.49
N ARG A 52 -9.59 -29.47 19.75
CA ARG A 52 -10.37 -28.27 20.04
C ARG A 52 -11.59 -28.18 19.12
N ARG A 53 -12.63 -27.48 19.56
CA ARG A 53 -13.76 -27.06 18.70
C ARG A 53 -13.87 -25.55 18.74
N VAL A 54 -14.25 -24.94 17.62
CA VAL A 54 -14.43 -23.50 17.52
C VAL A 54 -15.89 -23.17 17.27
N LEU A 55 -16.38 -22.19 18.01
CA LEU A 55 -17.66 -21.54 17.75
C LEU A 55 -17.39 -20.14 17.22
N GLN A 56 -17.92 -19.87 16.03
CA GLN A 56 -17.93 -18.54 15.45
C GLN A 56 -19.27 -17.87 15.70
N PHE A 57 -19.22 -16.63 16.17
CA PHE A 57 -20.40 -15.83 16.46
C PHE A 57 -20.38 -14.56 15.61
N SER A 58 -21.50 -14.25 14.94
CA SER A 58 -21.76 -12.95 14.30
C SER A 58 -22.77 -12.17 15.15
N VAL A 59 -22.50 -10.89 15.38
CA VAL A 59 -23.35 -9.98 16.17
C VAL A 59 -24.04 -9.02 15.21
N GLU A 60 -25.35 -9.13 15.08
CA GLU A 60 -26.17 -8.26 14.24
C GLU A 60 -26.08 -6.80 14.73
N GLY A 61 -25.64 -5.90 13.84
CA GLY A 61 -25.34 -4.51 14.18
C GLY A 61 -23.96 -4.27 14.78
N GLY A 62 -23.18 -5.32 15.06
CA GLY A 62 -21.86 -5.26 15.66
C GLY A 62 -21.83 -5.05 17.17
N ILE A 63 -20.63 -5.09 17.73
CA ILE A 63 -20.26 -4.74 19.10
C ILE A 63 -19.58 -3.35 18.98
N PRO A 64 -20.11 -2.30 19.62
CA PRO A 64 -19.49 -0.98 19.58
C PRO A 64 -18.07 -1.02 20.17
N ALA A 65 -17.21 -0.12 19.70
CA ALA A 65 -15.88 0.10 20.27
C ALA A 65 -15.96 0.19 21.81
N LEU A 66 -15.14 -0.61 22.48
CA LEU A 66 -15.06 -0.64 23.94
C LEU A 66 -13.95 0.32 24.36
N SER A 67 -14.21 1.17 25.35
CA SER A 67 -13.16 2.00 25.93
C SER A 67 -12.07 1.12 26.56
N ALA A 68 -10.86 1.65 26.74
CA ALA A 68 -9.75 0.94 27.39
C ALA A 68 -10.07 0.46 28.84
N THR A 69 -11.18 0.94 29.40
CA THR A 69 -11.73 0.59 30.72
C THR A 69 -12.91 -0.38 30.67
N GLU A 70 -13.25 -0.92 29.51
CA GLU A 70 -14.35 -1.86 29.33
C GLU A 70 -13.83 -3.21 28.86
N ALA A 71 -14.33 -4.30 29.45
CA ALA A 71 -14.01 -5.65 29.02
C ALA A 71 -15.31 -6.39 28.66
N LEU A 72 -15.27 -7.13 27.56
CA LEU A 72 -16.35 -8.04 27.20
C LEU A 72 -16.10 -9.36 27.92
N HIS A 73 -17.02 -9.75 28.81
CA HIS A 73 -16.93 -11.00 29.56
C HIS A 73 -17.97 -12.00 29.06
N LEU A 74 -17.52 -13.07 28.41
CA LEU A 74 -18.41 -14.18 28.06
C LEU A 74 -18.55 -15.13 29.25
N VAL A 75 -19.78 -15.48 29.62
CA VAL A 75 -20.07 -16.44 30.69
C VAL A 75 -20.68 -17.69 30.06
N MET A 76 -19.90 -18.76 29.96
CA MET A 76 -20.42 -20.04 29.44
C MET A 76 -20.80 -20.96 30.60
N GLY A 77 -22.02 -21.52 30.56
CA GLY A 77 -22.53 -22.53 31.49
C GLY A 77 -22.87 -23.85 30.77
N ASP A 78 -23.10 -24.91 31.55
CA ASP A 78 -23.36 -26.28 31.07
C ASP A 78 -24.44 -26.32 29.96
N LEU A 79 -24.12 -26.96 28.84
CA LEU A 79 -24.76 -26.83 27.51
C LEU A 79 -26.10 -27.56 27.38
N SER A 80 -26.93 -27.52 28.42
CA SER A 80 -28.27 -28.12 28.42
C SER A 80 -29.38 -27.08 28.59
N ASP A 81 -29.23 -25.89 27.98
CA ASP A 81 -30.33 -25.10 27.35
C ASP A 81 -30.18 -23.56 27.46
N ASN A 82 -29.10 -22.97 28.00
CA ASN A 82 -28.96 -21.50 27.98
C ASN A 82 -27.50 -20.99 28.01
N LEU A 83 -27.04 -20.37 26.91
CA LEU A 83 -25.84 -19.53 26.87
C LEU A 83 -26.22 -18.08 27.24
N GLN A 84 -25.48 -17.42 28.13
CA GLN A 84 -25.76 -16.03 28.53
C GLN A 84 -24.51 -15.15 28.39
N LEU A 85 -24.64 -14.00 27.70
CA LEU A 85 -23.58 -13.00 27.57
C LEU A 85 -23.87 -11.76 28.44
N GLY A 86 -22.83 -11.14 28.99
CA GLY A 86 -22.91 -9.85 29.67
C GLY A 86 -21.65 -9.00 29.45
N THR A 87 -21.72 -7.71 29.77
CA THR A 87 -20.57 -6.79 29.79
C THR A 87 -20.30 -6.35 31.24
N THR A 88 -19.04 -6.15 31.62
CA THR A 88 -18.70 -5.59 32.94
C THR A 88 -17.68 -4.47 32.82
N HIS A 89 -17.81 -3.44 33.66
CA HIS A 89 -16.89 -2.31 33.72
C HIS A 89 -15.68 -2.60 34.63
N THR A 90 -14.52 -1.98 34.40
CA THR A 90 -13.31 -2.19 35.22
C THR A 90 -13.44 -1.72 36.68
N ASP A 91 -14.47 -0.95 37.02
CA ASP A 91 -14.80 -0.55 38.40
C ASP A 91 -15.53 -1.66 39.18
N GLY A 92 -15.75 -2.84 38.57
CA GLY A 92 -16.48 -3.95 39.16
C GLY A 92 -18.00 -3.77 39.11
N ALA A 93 -18.52 -2.70 38.49
CA ALA A 93 -19.94 -2.56 38.20
C ALA A 93 -20.32 -3.52 37.07
N ALA A 94 -20.76 -4.71 37.46
CA ALA A 94 -21.29 -5.70 36.54
C ALA A 94 -22.78 -5.43 36.31
N THR A 95 -23.17 -5.08 35.08
CA THR A 95 -24.58 -5.08 34.68
C THR A 95 -24.99 -6.51 34.30
N VAL A 96 -24.84 -7.46 35.22
CA VAL A 96 -25.38 -8.82 35.05
C VAL A 96 -26.87 -8.77 35.35
N GLN A 97 -27.68 -8.39 34.36
CA GLN A 97 -29.13 -8.46 34.49
C GLN A 97 -29.59 -9.92 34.32
N ARG A 98 -29.48 -10.68 35.42
CA ARG A 98 -30.37 -11.75 35.95
C ARG A 98 -29.57 -12.95 36.48
N VAL A 99 -29.33 -12.94 37.80
CA VAL A 99 -28.91 -14.13 38.57
C VAL A 99 -30.09 -15.08 38.76
N LEU A 100 -30.03 -16.27 38.19
CA LEU A 100 -30.83 -17.47 38.55
C LEU A 100 -29.97 -18.69 38.15
N ALA A 101 -29.59 -19.68 38.96
CA ALA A 101 -29.90 -20.07 40.33
C ALA A 101 -28.61 -20.65 40.98
N SER A 102 -28.66 -20.93 42.28
CA SER A 102 -27.54 -21.29 43.17
C SER A 102 -26.77 -22.60 42.89
N ARG A 103 -26.80 -23.15 41.67
CA ARG A 103 -25.95 -24.27 41.23
C ARG A 103 -25.70 -24.22 39.72
N VAL A 104 -24.70 -23.44 39.30
CA VAL A 104 -24.03 -23.66 38.01
C VAL A 104 -22.61 -24.11 38.35
N SER A 105 -22.33 -25.41 38.18
CA SER A 105 -20.95 -25.93 38.19
C SER A 105 -20.38 -25.77 36.78
N GLY A 106 -19.13 -25.29 36.66
CA GLY A 106 -18.44 -25.20 35.36
C GLY A 106 -18.58 -23.88 34.61
N VAL A 107 -18.77 -22.75 35.31
CA VAL A 107 -18.73 -21.43 34.69
C VAL A 107 -17.30 -21.08 34.29
N THR A 108 -17.07 -20.76 33.02
CA THR A 108 -15.80 -20.16 32.57
C THR A 108 -16.06 -18.72 32.13
N LEU A 109 -15.33 -17.79 32.73
CA LEU A 109 -15.28 -16.40 32.34
C LEU A 109 -14.25 -16.25 31.22
N ILE A 110 -14.64 -15.68 30.09
CA ILE A 110 -13.71 -15.33 29.00
C ILE A 110 -13.58 -13.82 28.97
N GLU A 111 -12.37 -13.32 29.19
CA GLU A 111 -12.03 -11.92 28.94
C GLU A 111 -11.64 -11.76 27.47
N VAL A 112 -12.42 -10.99 26.73
CA VAL A 112 -12.02 -10.52 25.40
C VAL A 112 -11.46 -9.10 25.58
N PRO A 113 -10.21 -8.84 25.18
CA PRO A 113 -9.63 -7.51 25.30
C PRO A 113 -10.45 -6.49 24.52
N ALA A 114 -10.57 -5.27 25.07
CA ALA A 114 -11.24 -4.16 24.43
C ALA A 114 -10.67 -3.93 23.02
N SER A 115 -11.55 -3.76 22.04
CA SER A 115 -11.20 -3.26 20.71
C SER A 115 -11.56 -1.78 20.66
N GLU A 116 -10.61 -0.93 20.26
CA GLU A 116 -10.85 0.50 19.99
C GLU A 116 -11.75 0.73 18.75
N GLU A 117 -12.04 -0.33 18.01
CA GLU A 117 -12.92 -0.34 16.83
C GLU A 117 -14.18 -1.17 17.07
N ASP A 118 -15.28 -0.81 16.40
CA ASP A 118 -16.50 -1.63 16.36
C ASP A 118 -16.16 -3.05 15.87
N ALA A 119 -16.48 -4.07 16.66
CA ALA A 119 -16.37 -5.46 16.27
C ALA A 119 -17.68 -5.97 15.68
N THR A 120 -17.67 -7.07 14.94
CA THR A 120 -18.91 -7.66 14.36
C THR A 120 -19.11 -9.12 14.72
N GLY A 121 -18.16 -9.68 15.47
CA GLY A 121 -18.20 -11.06 15.93
C GLY A 121 -17.05 -11.37 16.86
N PHE A 122 -17.06 -12.58 17.41
CA PHE A 122 -15.97 -13.13 18.21
C PHE A 122 -15.90 -14.65 18.00
N PHE A 123 -14.74 -15.22 18.32
CA PHE A 123 -14.52 -16.67 18.28
C PHE A 123 -14.26 -17.20 19.68
N VAL A 124 -14.70 -18.42 19.94
CA VAL A 124 -14.35 -19.17 21.15
C VAL A 124 -13.80 -20.53 20.76
N ALA A 125 -12.55 -20.79 21.11
CA ALA A 125 -11.95 -22.12 20.98
C ALA A 125 -12.02 -22.85 22.33
N TYR A 126 -12.46 -24.11 22.35
CA TYR A 126 -12.54 -24.91 23.58
C TYR A 126 -11.95 -26.33 23.44
N GLU A 127 -11.43 -26.88 24.53
CA GLU A 127 -10.91 -28.26 24.66
C GLU A 127 -11.83 -29.12 25.55
N GLY A 128 -12.04 -30.38 25.15
CA GLY A 128 -12.68 -31.43 25.95
C GLY A 128 -14.20 -31.53 25.84
N ASP A 129 -14.74 -32.70 26.18
CA ASP A 129 -16.16 -33.03 25.97
C ASP A 129 -17.11 -32.44 27.03
N THR A 130 -16.64 -32.12 28.24
CA THR A 130 -17.38 -31.36 29.27
C THR A 130 -16.61 -31.25 30.61
N PRO A 131 -16.60 -30.08 31.29
CA PRO A 131 -16.95 -28.76 30.79
C PRO A 131 -15.84 -28.24 29.83
N PRO A 132 -16.21 -27.50 28.78
CA PRO A 132 -15.25 -26.97 27.81
C PRO A 132 -14.25 -26.03 28.48
N ARG A 133 -12.94 -26.28 28.29
CA ARG A 133 -11.88 -25.34 28.70
C ARG A 133 -11.61 -24.37 27.56
N ILE A 134 -11.91 -23.09 27.74
CA ILE A 134 -11.63 -22.07 26.72
C ILE A 134 -10.12 -21.90 26.58
N ALA A 135 -9.64 -22.04 25.34
CA ALA A 135 -8.23 -21.89 24.99
C ALA A 135 -7.89 -20.46 24.51
N ALA A 136 -8.83 -19.78 23.83
CA ALA A 136 -8.67 -18.40 23.34
C ALA A 136 -10.01 -17.78 22.94
N ALA A 137 -10.10 -16.45 23.01
CA ALA A 137 -11.15 -15.65 22.38
C ALA A 137 -10.62 -14.30 21.89
N SER A 138 -11.18 -13.79 20.79
CA SER A 138 -10.82 -12.52 20.17
C SER A 138 -12.04 -11.90 19.51
N ALA A 139 -12.20 -10.58 19.66
CA ALA A 139 -13.12 -9.77 18.87
C ALA A 139 -12.32 -9.17 17.70
N GLY A 140 -12.79 -9.40 16.47
CA GLY A 140 -12.18 -8.83 15.26
C GLY A 140 -12.81 -7.49 14.89
N PRO A 141 -12.04 -6.56 14.29
CA PRO A 141 -12.58 -5.29 13.79
C PRO A 141 -13.68 -5.52 12.74
N ARG A 142 -14.48 -4.48 12.45
CA ARG A 142 -15.42 -4.38 11.32
C ARG A 142 -14.72 -4.40 9.95
N SER A 143 -13.75 -5.29 9.74
CA SER A 143 -13.09 -5.47 8.46
C SER A 143 -13.23 -6.92 7.97
N ALA A 144 -13.45 -7.06 6.67
CA ALA A 144 -13.38 -8.35 6.00
C ALA A 144 -11.90 -8.74 5.88
N ARG A 145 -11.33 -9.21 6.99
CA ARG A 145 -9.91 -9.51 7.17
C ARG A 145 -9.68 -10.97 7.52
N ILE A 146 -8.62 -11.56 7.01
CA ILE A 146 -8.04 -12.79 7.52
C ILE A 146 -6.58 -12.52 7.79
N SER A 147 -6.07 -12.86 8.97
CA SER A 147 -4.64 -12.72 9.29
C SER A 147 -4.09 -13.90 10.08
N HIS A 148 -2.85 -14.28 9.79
CA HIS A 148 -2.09 -15.28 10.53
C HIS A 148 -1.07 -14.59 11.42
N GLN A 149 -1.20 -14.76 12.73
CA GLN A 149 -0.27 -14.22 13.71
C GLN A 149 0.06 -15.31 14.74
N ASP A 150 1.36 -15.54 14.97
CA ASP A 150 1.87 -16.49 15.97
C ASP A 150 1.27 -17.91 15.87
N GLY A 151 1.03 -18.37 14.63
CA GLY A 151 0.45 -19.68 14.34
C GLY A 151 -1.08 -19.74 14.51
N VAL A 152 -1.74 -18.61 14.77
CA VAL A 152 -3.19 -18.50 14.91
C VAL A 152 -3.79 -17.76 13.71
N THR A 153 -4.87 -18.30 13.16
CA THR A 153 -5.69 -17.64 12.14
C THR A 153 -6.76 -16.79 12.80
N HIS A 154 -6.72 -15.49 12.55
CA HIS A 154 -7.76 -14.54 12.93
C HIS A 154 -8.67 -14.30 11.72
N LEU A 155 -9.96 -14.50 11.90
CA LEU A 155 -10.99 -14.22 10.91
C LEU A 155 -11.75 -12.96 11.36
N GLY A 156 -11.91 -12.01 10.45
CA GLY A 156 -12.82 -10.88 10.57
C GLY A 156 -14.26 -11.33 10.33
N ALA A 157 -15.21 -10.45 10.57
CA ALA A 157 -16.62 -10.85 10.50
C ALA A 157 -17.04 -11.25 9.09
N ASP A 158 -17.83 -12.33 9.04
CA ASP A 158 -18.51 -12.86 7.87
C ASP A 158 -17.59 -13.18 6.66
N VAL A 159 -16.27 -13.30 6.85
CA VAL A 159 -15.34 -13.81 5.83
C VAL A 159 -15.30 -15.33 5.89
N THR A 160 -15.50 -15.99 4.75
CA THR A 160 -15.43 -17.44 4.64
C THR A 160 -14.10 -17.86 4.02
N VAL A 161 -13.33 -18.71 4.71
CA VAL A 161 -12.14 -19.35 4.11
C VAL A 161 -12.60 -20.52 3.25
N ILE A 162 -12.30 -20.47 1.95
CA ILE A 162 -12.69 -21.50 0.98
C ILE A 162 -11.60 -22.58 0.88
N ASP A 163 -10.34 -22.15 0.89
CA ASP A 163 -9.18 -23.02 0.74
C ASP A 163 -7.94 -22.35 1.34
N GLN A 164 -7.07 -23.14 1.96
CA GLN A 164 -5.85 -22.67 2.61
C GLN A 164 -4.77 -23.76 2.63
N ASP A 165 -3.55 -23.42 2.18
CA ASP A 165 -2.34 -24.22 2.47
C ASP A 165 -1.89 -23.90 3.89
N ARG A 166 -2.24 -24.75 4.84
CA ARG A 166 -1.94 -24.54 6.27
C ARG A 166 -0.48 -24.78 6.61
N ASP A 167 0.11 -25.79 5.98
CA ASP A 167 1.46 -26.24 6.32
C ASP A 167 2.50 -25.18 5.95
N HIS A 168 2.25 -24.45 4.86
CA HIS A 168 3.23 -23.49 4.34
C HIS A 168 2.68 -22.05 4.24
N GLY A 169 1.37 -21.84 4.39
CA GLY A 169 0.75 -20.52 4.25
C GLY A 169 0.84 -19.94 2.84
N ARG A 170 1.02 -20.77 1.81
CA ARG A 170 1.30 -20.30 0.43
C ARG A 170 0.06 -20.10 -0.42
N ARG A 171 -1.09 -20.61 0.00
CA ARG A 171 -2.36 -20.50 -0.73
C ARG A 171 -3.45 -20.10 0.24
N LEU A 172 -4.26 -19.12 -0.15
CA LEU A 172 -5.42 -18.66 0.61
C LEU A 172 -6.52 -18.21 -0.36
N ALA A 173 -7.72 -18.77 -0.22
CA ALA A 173 -8.91 -18.36 -0.94
C ALA A 173 -10.01 -17.97 0.05
N VAL A 174 -10.58 -16.78 -0.14
CA VAL A 174 -11.53 -16.18 0.79
C VAL A 174 -12.73 -15.64 0.03
N GLU A 175 -13.91 -15.83 0.60
CA GLU A 175 -15.17 -15.27 0.14
C GLU A 175 -15.55 -14.08 1.02
N MET A 176 -15.80 -12.94 0.38
CA MET A 176 -16.14 -11.68 1.02
C MET A 176 -17.66 -11.59 1.18
N PRO A 177 -18.16 -11.18 2.35
CA PRO A 177 -19.59 -11.15 2.60
C PRO A 177 -20.30 -10.10 1.75
N GLN A 178 -21.52 -10.42 1.30
CA GLN A 178 -22.34 -9.50 0.53
C GLN A 178 -22.67 -8.22 1.31
N SER A 179 -22.87 -8.34 2.63
CA SER A 179 -23.10 -7.20 3.53
C SER A 179 -21.95 -6.19 3.47
N PHE A 180 -20.71 -6.66 3.38
CA PHE A 180 -19.53 -5.81 3.35
C PHE A 180 -19.22 -5.25 1.95
N THR A 181 -19.49 -6.03 0.90
CA THR A 181 -19.29 -5.60 -0.49
C THR A 181 -20.40 -4.69 -1.01
N SER A 182 -21.58 -4.72 -0.38
CA SER A 182 -22.67 -3.79 -0.69
C SER A 182 -22.28 -2.34 -0.40
N GLY A 183 -22.55 -1.44 -1.34
CA GLY A 183 -22.23 -0.01 -1.24
C GLY A 183 -20.79 0.38 -1.54
N LEU A 184 -19.87 -0.59 -1.73
CA LEU A 184 -18.48 -0.28 -2.12
C LEU A 184 -18.36 0.26 -3.55
N SER A 185 -19.42 0.23 -4.36
CA SER A 185 -19.38 0.85 -5.69
C SER A 185 -19.22 2.37 -5.65
N ASP A 186 -19.58 2.99 -4.52
CA ASP A 186 -19.77 4.44 -4.43
C ASP A 186 -18.69 5.12 -3.56
N GLU A 187 -17.81 4.34 -2.93
CA GLU A 187 -16.76 4.82 -2.02
C GLU A 187 -15.40 4.20 -2.39
N PRO A 188 -14.26 4.88 -2.14
CA PRO A 188 -12.95 4.27 -2.35
C PRO A 188 -12.77 3.01 -1.49
N TRP A 189 -12.21 1.96 -2.08
CA TRP A 189 -11.85 0.74 -1.36
C TRP A 189 -10.61 0.09 -1.98
N THR A 190 -9.96 -0.76 -1.18
CA THR A 190 -8.72 -1.46 -1.54
C THR A 190 -8.71 -2.85 -0.93
N VAL A 191 -8.28 -3.85 -1.68
CA VAL A 191 -7.84 -5.13 -1.08
C VAL A 191 -6.36 -5.02 -0.73
N ALA A 192 -6.02 -5.16 0.54
CA ALA A 192 -4.65 -5.25 1.03
C ALA A 192 -4.27 -6.72 1.24
N VAL A 193 -3.12 -7.12 0.72
CA VAL A 193 -2.54 -8.46 0.95
C VAL A 193 -1.16 -8.28 1.55
N ARG A 194 -0.95 -8.88 2.71
CA ARG A 194 0.34 -8.90 3.38
C ARG A 194 0.99 -10.27 3.24
N PHE A 195 2.29 -10.26 3.02
CA PHE A 195 3.15 -11.42 2.98
C PHE A 195 4.20 -11.33 4.09
N ASP A 196 4.61 -12.48 4.61
CA ASP A 196 5.80 -12.58 5.46
C ASP A 196 6.86 -13.41 4.72
N PRO A 197 8.14 -13.01 4.77
CA PRO A 197 9.22 -13.84 4.27
C PRO A 197 9.34 -15.11 5.10
N VAL A 198 9.60 -16.23 4.43
CA VAL A 198 9.93 -17.50 5.07
C VAL A 198 11.40 -17.77 4.81
N GLU A 199 12.18 -18.14 5.83
CA GLU A 199 13.58 -18.53 5.63
C GLU A 199 13.63 -19.66 4.61
N ALA A 200 14.19 -19.37 3.43
CA ALA A 200 14.32 -20.36 2.39
C ALA A 200 15.44 -21.34 2.78
N GLU A 201 15.15 -22.63 2.70
CA GLU A 201 16.20 -23.65 2.60
C GLU A 201 16.94 -23.44 1.27
N THR A 202 18.03 -22.67 1.31
CA THR A 202 19.20 -22.62 0.41
C THR A 202 19.02 -22.87 -1.11
N PRO A 203 19.54 -22.00 -2.00
CA PRO A 203 19.68 -20.54 -1.88
C PRO A 203 18.34 -19.86 -2.15
N PRO A 204 18.02 -18.74 -1.46
CA PRO A 204 16.75 -18.06 -1.68
C PRO A 204 16.67 -17.61 -3.14
N ALA A 205 15.54 -17.91 -3.80
CA ALA A 205 15.22 -17.29 -5.07
C ALA A 205 15.40 -15.77 -4.96
N ARG A 206 15.88 -15.13 -6.05
CA ARG A 206 16.04 -13.66 -6.08
C ARG A 206 14.74 -12.93 -5.82
N TYR A 207 13.59 -13.57 -5.97
CA TYR A 207 12.28 -13.07 -5.58
C TYR A 207 11.34 -14.28 -5.55
N THR A 208 10.19 -14.13 -4.92
CA THR A 208 9.13 -15.14 -4.93
C THR A 208 8.08 -14.71 -5.93
N THR A 209 7.59 -15.62 -6.78
CA THR A 209 6.45 -15.29 -7.66
C THR A 209 5.14 -15.78 -7.06
N GLY A 210 4.03 -15.23 -7.55
CA GLY A 210 2.72 -15.65 -7.12
C GLY A 210 1.63 -15.15 -8.05
N THR A 211 0.40 -15.44 -7.69
CA THR A 211 -0.80 -14.95 -8.36
C THR A 211 -1.82 -14.48 -7.35
N ALA A 212 -2.52 -13.39 -7.67
CA ALA A 212 -3.74 -13.00 -7.00
C ALA A 212 -4.89 -13.02 -8.02
N ARG A 213 -5.98 -13.71 -7.71
CA ARG A 213 -7.18 -13.77 -8.53
C ARG A 213 -8.34 -13.17 -7.76
N PHE A 214 -9.09 -12.32 -8.45
CA PHE A 214 -10.24 -11.61 -7.91
C PHE A 214 -11.45 -11.99 -8.75
N THR A 215 -12.56 -12.33 -8.09
CA THR A 215 -13.82 -12.65 -8.74
C THR A 215 -14.93 -11.81 -8.12
N SER A 216 -15.81 -11.23 -8.94
CA SER A 216 -16.98 -10.47 -8.46
C SER A 216 -17.96 -11.38 -7.70
N ALA A 217 -18.79 -10.79 -6.84
CA ALA A 217 -19.74 -11.55 -6.01
C ALA A 217 -20.74 -12.39 -6.83
N ASP A 218 -21.10 -11.96 -8.04
CA ASP A 218 -21.96 -12.69 -8.97
C ASP A 218 -21.18 -13.66 -9.88
N GLY A 219 -19.85 -13.73 -9.74
CA GLY A 219 -18.97 -14.56 -10.57
C GLY A 219 -18.78 -14.09 -12.02
N SER A 220 -19.43 -12.99 -12.43
CA SER A 220 -19.46 -12.53 -13.83
C SER A 220 -18.16 -11.88 -14.30
N ARG A 221 -17.34 -11.37 -13.38
CA ARG A 221 -16.07 -10.71 -13.68
C ARG A 221 -14.93 -11.35 -12.90
N ARG A 222 -13.80 -11.52 -13.58
CA ARG A 222 -12.57 -12.05 -13.00
C ARG A 222 -11.36 -11.24 -13.44
N ARG A 223 -10.36 -11.15 -12.56
CA ARG A 223 -9.06 -10.57 -12.90
C ARG A 223 -7.97 -11.34 -12.18
N ALA A 224 -6.96 -11.78 -12.92
CA ALA A 224 -5.75 -12.39 -12.38
C ALA A 224 -4.59 -11.39 -12.46
N MET A 225 -3.74 -11.39 -11.45
CA MET A 225 -2.53 -10.58 -11.40
C MET A 225 -1.34 -11.49 -11.08
N GLN A 226 -0.23 -11.30 -11.78
CA GLN A 226 1.03 -11.94 -11.41
C GLN A 226 1.72 -11.08 -10.36
N LEU A 227 2.31 -11.74 -9.37
CA LEU A 227 3.00 -11.11 -8.25
C LEU A 227 4.49 -11.43 -8.34
N VAL A 228 5.32 -10.42 -8.10
CA VAL A 228 6.76 -10.51 -7.90
C VAL A 228 7.04 -9.94 -6.53
N LEU A 229 7.30 -10.83 -5.58
CA LEU A 229 7.42 -10.55 -4.16
C LEU A 229 8.89 -10.55 -3.73
N THR A 230 9.23 -9.58 -2.91
CA THR A 230 10.52 -9.36 -2.30
C THR A 230 10.31 -8.96 -0.84
N PRO A 231 11.34 -9.06 0.03
CA PRO A 231 11.21 -8.61 1.41
C PRO A 231 10.74 -7.13 1.54
N GLY A 232 11.08 -6.30 0.55
CA GLY A 232 10.73 -4.88 0.48
C GLY A 232 9.28 -4.57 0.13
N ASN A 233 8.57 -5.43 -0.62
CA ASN A 233 7.20 -5.17 -1.10
C ASN A 233 6.16 -6.12 -0.47
N ARG A 234 6.34 -6.41 0.81
CA ARG A 234 5.50 -7.33 1.60
C ARG A 234 4.03 -6.95 1.72
N ASN A 235 3.67 -5.68 1.47
CA ASN A 235 2.29 -5.21 1.50
C ASN A 235 1.88 -4.81 0.10
N LEU A 236 0.98 -5.56 -0.53
CA LEU A 236 0.42 -5.21 -1.84
C LEU A 236 -1.01 -4.71 -1.69
N PHE A 237 -1.34 -3.69 -2.48
CA PHE A 237 -2.62 -3.01 -2.44
C PHE A 237 -3.28 -3.08 -3.81
N PHE A 238 -4.54 -3.49 -3.85
CA PHE A 238 -5.36 -3.65 -5.04
C PHE A 238 -6.57 -2.72 -4.94
N PRO A 239 -6.41 -1.42 -5.20
CA PRO A 239 -7.49 -0.45 -5.17
C PRO A 239 -8.53 -0.67 -6.27
N GLN A 240 -9.70 -0.04 -6.13
CA GLN A 240 -10.79 -0.14 -7.11
C GLN A 240 -10.35 0.07 -8.57
N GLY A 241 -9.48 1.06 -8.85
CA GLY A 241 -9.08 1.40 -10.21
C GLY A 241 -8.15 0.39 -10.89
N ILE A 242 -7.52 -0.52 -10.14
CA ILE A 242 -6.78 -1.64 -10.73
C ILE A 242 -7.61 -2.92 -10.79
N LEU A 243 -8.76 -3.00 -10.11
CA LEU A 243 -9.63 -4.18 -10.17
C LEU A 243 -10.78 -3.99 -11.15
N GLY A 244 -11.42 -2.82 -11.14
CA GLY A 244 -12.57 -2.47 -11.98
C GLY A 244 -13.90 -3.08 -11.50
N PHE A 245 -13.89 -3.78 -10.37
CA PHE A 245 -15.08 -4.36 -9.73
C PHE A 245 -14.81 -4.69 -8.27
N VAL A 246 -15.86 -4.64 -7.45
CA VAL A 246 -15.79 -5.09 -6.04
C VAL A 246 -15.67 -6.62 -6.01
N PRO A 247 -14.60 -7.18 -5.41
CA PRO A 247 -14.42 -8.63 -5.35
C PRO A 247 -15.35 -9.25 -4.31
N GLY A 248 -16.05 -10.32 -4.70
CA GLY A 248 -16.72 -11.23 -3.77
C GLY A 248 -15.86 -12.43 -3.37
N ARG A 249 -14.77 -12.69 -4.12
CA ARG A 249 -13.79 -13.74 -3.79
C ARG A 249 -12.38 -13.27 -4.15
N VAL A 250 -11.44 -13.57 -3.26
CA VAL A 250 -10.01 -13.28 -3.42
C VAL A 250 -9.22 -14.58 -3.23
N GLU A 251 -8.37 -14.93 -4.18
CA GLU A 251 -7.52 -16.10 -4.14
C GLU A 251 -6.07 -15.67 -4.32
N VAL A 252 -5.19 -16.05 -3.41
CA VAL A 252 -3.77 -15.71 -3.45
C VAL A 252 -2.97 -17.00 -3.35
N GLU A 253 -1.96 -17.12 -4.22
CA GLU A 253 -1.04 -18.24 -4.25
C GLU A 253 0.38 -17.72 -4.47
N VAL A 254 1.34 -18.19 -3.70
CA VAL A 254 2.75 -17.78 -3.79
C VAL A 254 3.69 -18.98 -3.78
N GLU A 255 4.83 -18.86 -4.45
CA GLU A 255 5.89 -19.86 -4.43
C GLU A 255 6.65 -19.87 -3.10
N VAL A 256 7.61 -20.78 -2.97
CA VAL A 256 8.51 -20.85 -1.80
C VAL A 256 9.26 -19.52 -1.61
N GLY A 257 9.33 -19.07 -0.36
CA GLY A 257 10.05 -17.85 0.06
C GLY A 257 9.16 -16.79 0.70
N MET A 258 7.85 -16.86 0.46
CA MET A 258 6.84 -16.02 1.11
C MET A 258 5.68 -16.89 1.61
N ARG A 259 5.03 -16.41 2.66
CA ARG A 259 3.71 -16.89 3.10
C ARG A 259 2.73 -15.74 3.13
N ILE A 260 1.45 -16.03 2.92
CA ILE A 260 0.36 -15.06 3.00
C ILE A 260 0.09 -14.82 4.49
N ALA A 261 0.34 -13.60 4.94
CA ALA A 261 0.13 -13.19 6.32
C ALA A 261 -1.28 -12.64 6.54
N SER A 262 -1.82 -11.88 5.58
CA SER A 262 -3.21 -11.43 5.66
C SER A 262 -3.81 -11.05 4.31
N VAL A 263 -5.13 -11.14 4.21
CA VAL A 263 -5.95 -10.55 3.14
C VAL A 263 -7.04 -9.72 3.80
N GLU A 264 -7.18 -8.46 3.41
CA GLU A 264 -8.14 -7.53 3.99
C GLU A 264 -8.79 -6.69 2.91
N LEU A 265 -10.11 -6.56 2.93
CA LEU A 265 -10.83 -5.56 2.15
C LEU A 265 -11.08 -4.33 3.03
N GLN A 266 -10.45 -3.22 2.66
CA GLN A 266 -10.49 -1.97 3.40
C GLN A 266 -11.46 -0.99 2.72
N ARG A 267 -12.43 -0.51 3.50
CA ARG A 267 -13.21 0.69 3.16
C ARG A 267 -12.30 1.90 3.34
N ASN A 268 -12.30 2.81 2.37
CA ASN A 268 -11.46 4.01 2.38
C ASN A 268 -9.97 3.71 2.64
N GLY A 269 -9.40 2.75 1.89
CA GLY A 269 -8.00 2.32 2.00
C GLY A 269 -6.98 3.35 1.48
N LEU A 270 -7.15 4.61 1.86
CA LEU A 270 -6.30 5.75 1.55
C LEU A 270 -5.31 6.00 2.69
N VAL A 271 -4.19 6.67 2.39
CA VAL A 271 -3.17 7.04 3.38
C VAL A 271 -3.03 8.55 3.52
N GLY A 272 -2.90 9.02 4.76
CA GLY A 272 -3.00 10.44 5.12
C GLY A 272 -4.46 10.92 5.14
N GLY A 273 -5.32 10.27 5.93
CA GLY A 273 -6.76 10.55 5.96
C GLY A 273 -7.12 11.95 6.50
N ASP A 274 -6.18 12.62 7.13
CA ASP A 274 -6.23 14.00 7.61
C ASP A 274 -5.74 15.03 6.58
N THR A 275 -5.20 14.59 5.45
CA THR A 275 -4.71 15.48 4.40
C THR A 275 -5.84 15.97 3.50
N LYS A 276 -5.62 17.10 2.81
CA LYS A 276 -6.55 17.67 1.84
C LYS A 276 -6.84 16.74 0.67
N TYR A 277 -5.90 15.87 0.32
CA TYR A 277 -6.05 14.89 -0.74
C TYR A 277 -5.30 13.60 -0.38
N PRO A 278 -5.94 12.66 0.35
CA PRO A 278 -5.31 11.42 0.79
C PRO A 278 -4.82 10.60 -0.40
N ALA A 279 -3.70 9.89 -0.28
CA ALA A 279 -3.08 9.17 -1.37
C ALA A 279 -3.57 7.72 -1.43
N ILE A 280 -3.52 7.10 -2.60
CA ILE A 280 -3.78 5.66 -2.76
C ILE A 280 -2.47 4.89 -2.52
N PRO A 281 -2.37 4.00 -1.53
CA PRO A 281 -1.19 3.14 -1.38
C PRO A 281 -1.14 2.16 -2.54
N ALA A 282 -0.01 2.07 -3.24
CA ALA A 282 0.11 1.22 -4.43
C ALA A 282 1.55 0.83 -4.77
N ASP A 283 1.69 -0.33 -5.40
CA ASP A 283 2.90 -0.76 -6.12
C ASP A 283 3.00 -0.04 -7.48
N LEU A 284 4.21 0.14 -8.01
CA LEU A 284 4.40 0.83 -9.30
C LEU A 284 3.66 0.15 -10.46
N GLY A 285 3.50 -1.17 -10.44
CA GLY A 285 2.73 -1.91 -11.43
C GLY A 285 1.23 -1.64 -11.33
N VAL A 286 0.72 -1.47 -10.10
CA VAL A 286 -0.66 -1.01 -9.84
C VAL A 286 -0.84 0.43 -10.33
N ILE A 287 0.08 1.33 -9.98
CA ILE A 287 0.05 2.72 -10.43
C ILE A 287 0.04 2.76 -11.96
N HIS A 288 0.98 2.07 -12.62
CA HIS A 288 1.06 2.02 -14.08
C HIS A 288 -0.23 1.48 -14.74
N GLY A 289 -0.87 0.47 -14.14
CA GLY A 289 -2.07 -0.17 -14.66
C GLY A 289 -3.40 0.46 -14.21
N PHE A 290 -3.37 1.46 -13.33
CA PHE A 290 -4.57 2.06 -12.75
C PHE A 290 -5.44 2.71 -13.84
N ASP A 291 -6.75 2.46 -13.79
CA ASP A 291 -7.72 3.02 -14.74
C ASP A 291 -8.10 4.46 -14.35
N PRO A 292 -7.81 5.47 -15.20
CA PRO A 292 -8.17 6.86 -14.94
C PRO A 292 -9.68 7.12 -14.75
N ALA A 293 -10.55 6.21 -15.22
CA ALA A 293 -11.99 6.30 -14.96
C ALA A 293 -12.35 6.24 -13.46
N HIS A 294 -11.44 5.74 -12.63
CA HIS A 294 -11.60 5.64 -11.17
C HIS A 294 -10.80 6.71 -10.41
N TRP A 295 -10.20 7.68 -11.10
CA TRP A 295 -9.55 8.80 -10.43
C TRP A 295 -10.55 9.66 -9.68
N ARG A 296 -10.16 10.11 -8.48
CA ARG A 296 -10.99 11.03 -7.68
C ARG A 296 -10.94 12.46 -8.21
N ASN A 297 -9.89 12.79 -8.98
CA ASN A 297 -9.80 14.01 -9.77
C ASN A 297 -9.59 13.64 -11.25
N PRO A 298 -10.41 14.16 -12.19
CA PRO A 298 -10.27 13.81 -13.61
C PRO A 298 -8.95 14.27 -14.25
N ARG A 299 -8.20 15.18 -13.60
CA ARG A 299 -6.92 15.70 -14.11
C ARG A 299 -5.70 14.96 -13.57
N PHE A 300 -5.78 14.36 -12.38
CA PHE A 300 -4.67 13.62 -11.80
C PHE A 300 -5.13 12.66 -10.69
N GLU A 301 -4.26 11.73 -10.31
CA GLU A 301 -4.40 10.97 -9.07
C GLU A 301 -3.10 10.97 -8.28
N LEU A 302 -3.22 10.83 -6.95
CA LEU A 302 -2.10 10.81 -6.02
C LEU A 302 -1.94 9.40 -5.43
N PHE A 303 -0.73 8.86 -5.57
CA PHE A 303 -0.35 7.59 -4.99
C PHE A 303 0.76 7.75 -3.95
N LYS A 304 0.76 6.89 -2.95
CA LYS A 304 1.91 6.68 -2.06
C LYS A 304 2.53 5.34 -2.42
N TRP A 305 3.79 5.34 -2.84
CA TRP A 305 4.47 4.10 -3.17
C TRP A 305 4.62 3.25 -1.89
N ASN A 306 4.19 1.99 -1.97
CA ASN A 306 4.11 1.06 -0.85
C ASN A 306 5.45 0.48 -0.37
N VAL A 307 6.58 0.83 -1.00
CA VAL A 307 7.90 0.28 -0.67
C VAL A 307 8.76 1.27 0.10
N PRO A 308 9.31 2.35 -0.50
CA PRO A 308 10.04 3.34 0.27
C PRO A 308 9.10 4.17 1.13
N GLU A 309 9.61 4.64 2.27
CA GLU A 309 8.88 5.57 3.10
C GLU A 309 8.69 6.92 2.39
N ASN A 310 7.48 7.46 2.52
CA ASN A 310 7.08 8.79 2.08
C ASN A 310 7.43 9.20 0.63
N VAL A 311 7.30 8.30 -0.34
CA VAL A 311 7.38 8.67 -1.77
C VAL A 311 5.96 8.83 -2.34
N LEU A 312 5.63 10.05 -2.76
CA LEU A 312 4.38 10.39 -3.43
C LEU A 312 4.56 10.39 -4.94
N ILE A 313 3.56 9.90 -5.67
CA ILE A 313 3.57 9.81 -7.12
C ILE A 313 2.30 10.46 -7.66
N PHE A 314 2.48 11.54 -8.41
CA PHE A 314 1.44 12.17 -9.19
C PHE A 314 1.34 11.54 -10.57
N ASP A 315 0.13 11.11 -10.89
CA ASP A 315 -0.23 10.56 -12.19
C ASP A 315 -1.20 11.50 -12.90
N PHE A 316 -0.71 12.21 -13.91
CA PHE A 316 -1.45 13.27 -14.59
C PHE A 316 -2.15 12.77 -15.84
N ALA A 317 -3.31 13.37 -16.18
CA ALA A 317 -3.99 13.11 -17.44
C ALA A 317 -3.11 13.47 -18.65
N ASP A 318 -2.49 14.64 -18.59
CA ASP A 318 -1.75 15.26 -19.68
C ASP A 318 -0.61 16.18 -19.17
N PHE A 319 0.18 16.70 -20.10
CA PHE A 319 1.28 17.60 -19.79
C PHE A 319 0.84 19.01 -19.38
N GLU A 320 -0.38 19.44 -19.69
CA GLU A 320 -0.86 20.77 -19.35
C GLU A 320 -1.01 20.90 -17.84
N ILE A 321 -1.71 19.93 -17.21
CA ILE A 321 -1.88 19.92 -15.76
C ILE A 321 -0.57 19.64 -15.03
N GLN A 322 0.27 18.73 -15.54
CA GLN A 322 1.59 18.48 -14.96
C GLN A 322 2.42 19.75 -14.97
N ARG A 323 2.41 20.51 -16.07
CA ARG A 323 3.14 21.78 -16.18
C ARG A 323 2.54 22.86 -15.29
N ALA A 324 1.22 22.94 -15.14
CA ALA A 324 0.60 23.91 -14.25
C ALA A 324 1.05 23.72 -12.79
N MET A 325 1.24 22.47 -12.35
CA MET A 325 1.65 22.15 -10.98
C MET A 325 3.17 22.14 -10.78
N PHE A 326 3.94 21.64 -11.75
CA PHE A 326 5.38 21.35 -11.59
C PHE A 326 6.28 22.08 -12.60
N GLY A 327 5.72 22.80 -13.57
CA GLY A 327 6.49 23.38 -14.68
C GLY A 327 7.58 24.33 -14.20
N ARG A 328 7.22 25.38 -13.44
CA ARG A 328 8.20 26.36 -12.91
C ARG A 328 9.23 25.69 -12.00
N LEU A 329 8.80 24.72 -11.20
CA LEU A 329 9.69 23.93 -10.34
C LEU A 329 10.72 23.15 -11.16
N GLY A 330 10.33 22.49 -12.25
CA GLY A 330 11.26 21.78 -13.14
C GLY A 330 12.35 22.70 -13.72
N PHE A 331 11.95 23.87 -14.23
CA PHE A 331 12.91 24.87 -14.71
C PHE A 331 13.83 25.39 -13.60
N PHE A 332 13.28 25.61 -12.39
CA PHE A 332 14.01 26.09 -11.23
C PHE A 332 15.10 25.11 -10.74
N VAL A 333 14.89 23.80 -10.89
CA VAL A 333 15.82 22.77 -10.39
C VAL A 333 16.90 22.42 -11.41
N ALA A 334 16.51 22.16 -12.66
CA ALA A 334 17.35 21.40 -13.59
C ALA A 334 17.85 22.19 -14.81
N VAL A 335 17.31 23.38 -15.12
CA VAL A 335 17.65 24.09 -16.36
C VAL A 335 18.83 25.06 -16.13
N VAL A 336 19.94 24.78 -16.82
CA VAL A 336 21.14 25.63 -16.80
C VAL A 336 20.78 27.05 -17.27
N GLY A 337 21.16 28.05 -16.47
CA GLY A 337 20.87 29.47 -16.75
C GLY A 337 19.59 29.99 -16.11
N GLU A 338 18.65 29.13 -15.74
CA GLU A 338 17.40 29.48 -15.03
C GLU A 338 17.34 28.91 -13.60
N ALA A 339 18.16 27.90 -13.30
CA ALA A 339 18.16 27.24 -12.01
C ALA A 339 18.32 28.22 -10.84
N GLY A 340 17.43 28.12 -9.85
CA GLY A 340 17.37 29.03 -8.71
C GLY A 340 16.59 30.32 -8.95
N GLN A 341 16.01 30.53 -10.14
CA GLN A 341 15.16 31.68 -10.46
C GLN A 341 13.75 31.22 -10.81
N ILE A 342 12.75 32.02 -10.44
CA ILE A 342 11.35 31.80 -10.78
C ILE A 342 10.93 32.98 -11.65
N PHE A 343 10.29 32.71 -12.78
CA PHE A 343 9.71 33.74 -13.64
C PHE A 343 8.17 33.69 -13.60
N PRO A 344 7.50 34.78 -14.05
CA PRO A 344 6.06 34.76 -14.30
C PRO A 344 5.66 33.63 -15.27
N GLU A 345 4.41 33.16 -15.22
CA GLU A 345 3.94 32.04 -16.03
C GLU A 345 4.13 32.25 -17.53
N GLU A 346 3.96 33.49 -17.99
CA GLU A 346 4.09 33.89 -19.40
C GLU A 346 5.49 33.58 -19.95
N HIS A 347 6.51 33.53 -19.09
CA HIS A 347 7.87 33.15 -19.48
C HIS A 347 7.97 31.68 -19.92
N TYR A 348 7.10 30.83 -19.41
CA TYR A 348 7.11 29.39 -19.66
C TYR A 348 6.07 28.95 -20.71
N GLU A 349 5.28 29.87 -21.24
CA GLU A 349 4.29 29.58 -22.27
C GLU A 349 4.92 28.89 -23.49
N GLY A 350 4.27 27.82 -23.95
CA GLY A 350 4.75 27.02 -25.09
C GLY A 350 6.01 26.18 -24.83
N ARG A 351 6.65 26.29 -23.66
CA ARG A 351 7.81 25.48 -23.29
C ARG A 351 7.34 24.14 -22.71
N HIS A 352 7.96 23.06 -23.17
CA HIS A 352 7.81 21.73 -22.60
C HIS A 352 8.94 21.51 -21.61
N ALA A 353 8.61 21.24 -20.35
CA ALA A 353 9.62 21.01 -19.33
C ALA A 353 10.11 19.56 -19.41
N TYR A 354 9.28 18.62 -18.95
CA TYR A 354 9.67 17.21 -18.82
C TYR A 354 8.44 16.30 -18.98
N ASN A 355 8.68 15.06 -19.41
CA ASN A 355 7.62 14.05 -19.51
C ASN A 355 7.31 13.40 -18.15
N ALA A 356 8.34 13.28 -17.33
CA ALA A 356 8.30 12.80 -15.96
C ALA A 356 9.42 13.53 -15.21
N HIS A 357 9.25 13.72 -13.91
CA HIS A 357 10.23 14.41 -13.07
C HIS A 357 10.04 14.04 -11.61
N ASP A 358 11.13 14.11 -10.87
CA ASP A 358 11.27 13.90 -9.45
C ASP A 358 11.71 15.17 -8.69
N TYR A 359 11.29 15.30 -7.43
CA TYR A 359 11.63 16.43 -6.57
C TYR A 359 11.92 15.95 -5.16
N ARG A 360 13.03 16.41 -4.60
CA ARG A 360 13.42 16.20 -3.20
C ARG A 360 13.02 17.39 -2.32
N PRO A 361 12.82 17.19 -1.00
CA PRO A 361 12.44 18.24 -0.05
C PRO A 361 13.24 19.53 -0.16
N GLU A 362 14.56 19.43 -0.33
CA GLU A 362 15.48 20.57 -0.41
C GLU A 362 15.11 21.51 -1.57
N ASP A 363 14.78 20.95 -2.71
CA ASP A 363 14.44 21.73 -3.91
C ASP A 363 13.03 22.32 -3.83
N LEU A 364 12.09 21.60 -3.21
CA LEU A 364 10.73 22.08 -2.93
C LEU A 364 10.77 23.29 -1.99
N VAL A 365 11.51 23.18 -0.88
CA VAL A 365 11.70 24.28 0.09
C VAL A 365 12.36 25.48 -0.57
N ARG A 366 13.44 25.26 -1.34
CA ARG A 366 14.11 26.33 -2.06
C ARG A 366 13.16 27.07 -2.99
N PHE A 367 12.31 26.36 -3.73
CA PHE A 367 11.34 26.96 -4.64
C PHE A 367 10.32 27.83 -3.89
N PHE A 368 9.62 27.29 -2.89
CA PHE A 368 8.58 28.04 -2.18
C PHE A 368 9.16 29.22 -1.39
N ASN A 369 10.33 29.05 -0.75
CA ASN A 369 11.01 30.16 -0.08
C ASN A 369 11.47 31.23 -1.08
N THR A 370 11.93 30.85 -2.28
CA THR A 370 12.30 31.82 -3.32
C THR A 370 11.08 32.57 -3.82
N ALA A 371 9.95 31.90 -4.04
CA ALA A 371 8.70 32.54 -4.46
C ALA A 371 8.26 33.60 -3.44
N GLU A 372 8.29 33.25 -2.14
CA GLU A 372 7.96 34.17 -1.05
C GLU A 372 8.92 35.36 -0.98
N GLN A 373 10.24 35.10 -1.02
CA GLN A 373 11.27 36.15 -0.91
C GLN A 373 11.27 37.11 -2.10
N THR A 374 10.93 36.63 -3.29
CA THR A 374 10.90 37.43 -4.53
C THR A 374 9.54 38.07 -4.80
N GLY A 375 8.52 37.75 -4.00
CA GLY A 375 7.16 38.26 -4.17
C GLY A 375 6.45 37.71 -5.41
N ILE A 376 6.91 36.59 -5.96
CA ILE A 376 6.26 35.93 -7.08
C ILE A 376 5.05 35.15 -6.57
N ALA A 377 3.88 35.46 -7.12
CA ALA A 377 2.66 34.74 -6.78
C ALA A 377 2.72 33.29 -7.31
N LEU A 378 2.37 32.35 -6.43
CA LEU A 378 2.08 30.97 -6.82
C LEU A 378 0.75 30.93 -7.56
N ASN A 379 0.60 29.97 -8.47
CA ASN A 379 -0.69 29.68 -9.09
C ASN A 379 -1.51 28.71 -8.23
N GLU A 380 -2.76 28.47 -8.62
CA GLU A 380 -3.68 27.60 -7.86
C GLU A 380 -3.14 26.17 -7.67
N TRP A 381 -2.37 25.64 -8.63
CA TRP A 381 -1.83 24.28 -8.61
C TRP A 381 -0.56 24.18 -7.77
N GLU A 382 0.27 25.20 -7.77
CA GLU A 382 1.45 25.32 -6.91
C GLU A 382 1.06 25.58 -5.46
N GLU A 383 0.02 26.38 -5.21
CA GLU A 383 -0.57 26.53 -3.87
C GLU A 383 -1.14 25.20 -3.38
N PHE A 384 -1.90 24.49 -4.23
CA PHE A 384 -2.39 23.15 -3.92
C PHE A 384 -1.25 22.18 -3.62
N LEU A 385 -0.19 22.18 -4.44
CA LEU A 385 1.00 21.36 -4.23
C LEU A 385 1.65 21.70 -2.89
N ARG A 386 1.91 22.97 -2.60
CA ARG A 386 2.52 23.41 -1.33
C ARG A 386 1.72 22.91 -0.13
N ASP A 387 0.41 23.10 -0.13
CA ASP A 387 -0.46 22.67 0.97
C ASP A 387 -0.36 21.15 1.16
N LEU A 388 -0.41 20.39 0.06
CA LEU A 388 -0.28 18.93 0.11
C LEU A 388 1.10 18.48 0.64
N LEU A 389 2.17 19.16 0.26
CA LEU A 389 3.52 18.84 0.73
C LEU A 389 3.69 19.11 2.23
N VAL A 390 2.97 20.10 2.76
CA VAL A 390 2.88 20.32 4.21
C VAL A 390 2.11 19.20 4.88
N ASP A 391 0.96 18.80 4.33
CA ASP A 391 0.13 17.72 4.86
C ASP A 391 0.88 16.38 4.94
N TYR A 392 1.80 16.12 3.99
CA TYR A 392 2.61 14.89 3.94
C TYR A 392 3.99 15.02 4.61
N ASP A 393 4.25 16.10 5.34
CA ASP A 393 5.52 16.37 6.01
C ASP A 393 6.74 16.32 5.06
N MET A 394 6.55 16.68 3.79
CA MET A 394 7.64 16.81 2.81
C MET A 394 8.31 18.17 2.89
N ILE A 395 7.54 19.21 3.26
CA ILE A 395 8.04 20.51 3.66
C ILE A 395 7.34 20.92 4.95
N ARG A 396 8.04 21.63 5.84
CA ARG A 396 7.51 22.03 7.14
C ARG A 396 7.42 23.55 7.24
N PRO A 397 6.27 24.12 7.63
CA PRO A 397 6.14 25.56 7.80
C PRO A 397 6.96 26.04 9.02
N THR A 398 7.53 27.23 8.89
CA THR A 398 8.26 27.94 9.93
C THR A 398 7.85 29.42 9.93
N PRO A 399 8.20 30.22 10.96
CA PRO A 399 7.94 31.66 10.94
C PRO A 399 8.67 32.43 9.82
N LEU A 400 9.64 31.82 9.14
CA LEU A 400 10.49 32.46 8.12
C LEU A 400 10.35 31.80 6.72
N GLY A 401 9.29 31.02 6.50
CA GLY A 401 9.08 30.24 5.28
C GLY A 401 9.01 28.75 5.59
N PHE A 402 9.70 27.91 4.81
CA PHE A 402 9.67 26.45 4.92
C PHE A 402 11.04 25.85 5.26
N THR A 403 11.03 24.70 5.91
CA THR A 403 12.20 23.82 6.14
C THR A 403 11.92 22.42 5.58
N GLU A 404 12.98 21.65 5.36
CA GLU A 404 12.93 20.32 4.78
C GLU A 404 12.16 19.34 5.68
N GLY A 405 11.27 18.57 5.05
CA GLY A 405 10.66 17.38 5.59
C GLY A 405 11.39 16.12 5.12
N GLU A 406 10.66 15.01 5.01
CA GLU A 406 11.19 13.74 4.52
C GLU A 406 10.36 13.22 3.35
N GLY A 407 10.98 12.53 2.39
CA GLY A 407 10.28 11.88 1.28
C GLY A 407 10.78 12.29 -0.09
N ALA A 408 9.95 12.01 -1.11
CA ALA A 408 10.17 12.42 -2.49
C ALA A 408 8.84 12.57 -3.23
N VAL A 409 8.81 13.47 -4.21
CA VAL A 409 7.66 13.67 -5.10
C VAL A 409 8.05 13.26 -6.50
N LEU A 410 7.29 12.36 -7.10
CA LEU A 410 7.47 11.92 -8.48
C LEU A 410 6.26 12.35 -9.30
N SER A 411 6.46 12.64 -10.58
CA SER A 411 5.39 13.03 -11.49
C SER A 411 5.57 12.40 -12.86
N TYR A 412 4.47 12.02 -13.50
CA TYR A 412 4.43 11.66 -14.92
C TYR A 412 3.04 11.89 -15.51
N ALA A 413 2.93 11.97 -16.84
CA ALA A 413 1.65 12.10 -17.54
C ALA A 413 1.24 10.86 -18.33
N ARG A 414 -0.07 10.58 -18.41
CA ARG A 414 -0.67 9.47 -19.16
C ARG A 414 -0.63 9.67 -20.68
N GLN A 415 -0.47 10.92 -21.16
CA GLN A 415 -0.26 11.24 -22.57
C GLN A 415 0.96 10.54 -23.19
N ILE A 416 1.90 10.09 -22.36
CA ILE A 416 3.06 9.29 -22.77
C ILE A 416 2.62 7.89 -23.19
N TRP A 417 3.21 7.40 -24.30
CA TRP A 417 3.02 6.03 -24.78
C TRP A 417 3.35 4.99 -23.68
N GLY A 418 2.46 4.00 -23.51
CA GLY A 418 2.45 3.08 -22.36
C GLY A 418 3.80 2.46 -21.98
N PRO A 419 4.51 1.77 -22.89
CA PRO A 419 5.83 1.19 -22.58
C PRO A 419 6.88 2.21 -22.15
N LEU A 420 6.89 3.41 -22.74
CA LEU A 420 7.77 4.49 -22.30
C LEU A 420 7.38 5.00 -20.91
N ARG A 421 6.09 5.09 -20.62
CA ARG A 421 5.58 5.46 -19.29
C ARG A 421 6.03 4.49 -18.21
N ALA A 422 6.03 3.19 -18.48
CA ALA A 422 6.55 2.19 -17.52
C ALA A 422 8.04 2.36 -17.26
N ARG A 423 8.83 2.71 -18.29
CA ARG A 423 10.26 2.98 -18.16
C ARG A 423 10.51 4.26 -17.34
N LEU A 424 9.81 5.35 -17.66
CA LEU A 424 9.91 6.60 -16.92
C LEU A 424 9.48 6.43 -15.46
N LEU A 425 8.39 5.71 -15.18
CA LEU A 425 7.99 5.45 -13.80
C LEU A 425 9.07 4.71 -13.00
N ARG A 426 9.81 3.76 -13.60
CA ARG A 426 10.97 3.13 -12.94
C ARG A 426 12.15 4.09 -12.78
N HIS A 427 12.35 4.98 -13.74
CA HIS A 427 13.38 6.02 -13.67
C HIS A 427 13.12 6.96 -12.50
N GLU A 428 11.93 7.56 -12.43
CA GLU A 428 11.53 8.44 -11.34
C GLU A 428 11.54 7.71 -9.98
N ALA A 429 11.08 6.45 -9.95
CA ALA A 429 11.12 5.63 -8.74
C ALA A 429 12.55 5.40 -8.22
N ALA A 430 13.52 5.26 -9.12
CA ALA A 430 14.92 5.14 -8.75
C ALA A 430 15.43 6.42 -8.07
N HIS A 431 15.03 7.60 -8.55
CA HIS A 431 15.30 8.88 -7.87
C HIS A 431 14.63 8.95 -6.51
N GLY A 432 13.36 8.54 -6.41
CA GLY A 432 12.63 8.50 -5.14
C GLY A 432 13.37 7.72 -4.06
N VAL A 433 13.92 6.54 -4.41
CA VAL A 433 14.75 5.76 -3.49
C VAL A 433 16.08 6.44 -3.17
N PHE A 434 16.73 7.07 -4.15
CA PHE A 434 17.96 7.84 -3.94
C PHE A 434 17.78 9.00 -2.96
N TYR A 435 16.60 9.63 -2.92
CA TYR A 435 16.30 10.70 -1.97
C TYR A 435 16.04 10.19 -0.55
N VAL A 436 15.26 9.12 -0.41
CA VAL A 436 14.81 8.65 0.91
C VAL A 436 15.75 7.63 1.57
N SER A 437 16.58 6.93 0.80
CA SER A 437 17.54 5.93 1.33
C SER A 437 18.97 6.46 1.27
N SER A 438 19.50 6.89 2.43
CA SER A 438 20.91 7.26 2.55
C SER A 438 21.85 6.10 2.21
N GLU A 439 21.52 4.87 2.61
CA GLU A 439 22.32 3.69 2.29
C GLU A 439 22.46 3.48 0.78
N PHE A 440 21.35 3.56 0.04
CA PHE A 440 21.40 3.43 -1.42
C PHE A 440 22.16 4.59 -2.06
N ARG A 441 21.89 5.84 -1.63
CA ARG A 441 22.54 7.04 -2.14
C ARG A 441 24.05 7.02 -1.94
N ASP A 442 24.50 6.80 -0.71
CA ASP A 442 25.93 6.82 -0.36
C ASP A 442 26.67 5.69 -1.07
N GLY A 443 26.03 4.53 -1.20
CA GLY A 443 26.62 3.42 -1.94
C GLY A 443 26.64 3.63 -3.46
N ALA A 444 25.70 4.39 -4.03
CA ALA A 444 25.76 4.81 -5.44
C ALA A 444 26.91 5.80 -5.69
N PHE A 445 27.17 6.73 -4.76
CA PHE A 445 28.37 7.58 -4.81
C PHE A 445 29.65 6.76 -4.68
N ALA A 446 29.72 5.83 -3.72
CA ALA A 446 30.89 4.96 -3.58
C ALA A 446 31.12 4.11 -4.84
N LEU A 447 30.05 3.59 -5.46
CA LEU A 447 30.14 2.89 -6.73
C LEU A 447 30.74 3.78 -7.82
N TRP A 448 30.29 5.04 -7.94
CA TRP A 448 30.84 5.99 -8.92
C TRP A 448 32.34 6.22 -8.73
N GLU A 449 32.78 6.45 -7.50
CA GLU A 449 34.21 6.67 -7.17
C GLU A 449 35.08 5.44 -7.46
N GLU A 450 34.49 4.24 -7.45
CA GLU A 450 35.18 2.99 -7.78
C GLU A 450 35.18 2.65 -9.29
N MET A 451 34.39 3.36 -10.11
CA MET A 451 34.38 3.17 -11.56
C MET A 451 35.74 3.53 -12.18
N SER A 452 36.08 2.89 -13.29
CA SER A 452 37.27 3.29 -14.06
C SER A 452 37.08 4.71 -14.63
N GLU A 453 38.19 5.41 -14.89
CA GLU A 453 38.15 6.72 -15.56
C GLU A 453 37.40 6.63 -16.91
N LEU A 454 37.57 5.54 -17.65
CA LEU A 454 36.88 5.30 -18.93
C LEU A 454 35.36 5.17 -18.75
N GLU A 455 34.90 4.48 -17.70
CA GLU A 455 33.48 4.36 -17.41
C GLU A 455 32.90 5.70 -16.97
N GLN A 456 33.57 6.43 -16.06
CA GLN A 456 33.10 7.75 -15.64
C GLN A 456 33.02 8.73 -16.82
N ASP A 457 34.01 8.72 -17.70
CA ASP A 457 34.02 9.56 -18.91
C ASP A 457 32.89 9.19 -19.87
N TYR A 458 32.60 7.90 -20.03
CA TYR A 458 31.44 7.47 -20.81
C TYR A 458 30.13 8.01 -20.21
N TRP A 459 29.95 7.95 -18.90
CA TRP A 459 28.74 8.47 -18.24
C TRP A 459 28.62 9.99 -18.38
N ARG A 460 29.72 10.74 -18.24
CA ARG A 460 29.75 12.19 -18.50
C ARG A 460 29.37 12.50 -19.95
N LEU A 461 29.91 11.75 -20.93
CA LEU A 461 29.56 11.92 -22.34
C LEU A 461 28.08 11.60 -22.60
N PHE A 462 27.58 10.50 -22.04
CA PHE A 462 26.20 10.06 -22.18
C PHE A 462 25.21 11.09 -21.61
N LEU A 463 25.41 11.52 -20.36
CA LEU A 463 24.51 12.43 -19.66
C LEU A 463 24.64 13.87 -20.20
N GLY A 464 25.87 14.35 -20.39
CA GLY A 464 26.14 15.71 -20.87
C GLY A 464 25.67 15.97 -22.30
N ASN A 465 25.41 14.92 -23.09
CA ASN A 465 24.90 15.04 -24.47
C ASN A 465 23.53 14.36 -24.66
N LYS A 466 22.84 14.01 -23.57
CA LYS A 466 21.61 13.21 -23.65
C LYS A 466 20.54 13.87 -24.50
N GLY A 467 20.38 15.18 -24.35
CA GLY A 467 19.41 15.96 -25.09
C GLY A 467 19.71 16.04 -26.59
N ARG A 468 20.98 16.24 -26.95
CA ARG A 468 21.46 16.18 -28.35
C ARG A 468 21.22 14.79 -28.97
N MET A 469 21.51 13.72 -28.24
CA MET A 469 21.29 12.34 -28.71
C MET A 469 19.81 11.98 -28.87
N ASP A 470 18.95 12.55 -28.03
CA ASP A 470 17.49 12.38 -28.11
C ASP A 470 16.83 13.31 -29.13
N GLY A 471 17.56 14.29 -29.66
CA GLY A 471 17.02 15.31 -30.58
C GLY A 471 16.08 16.30 -29.89
N ARG A 472 16.32 16.65 -28.62
CA ARG A 472 15.52 17.62 -27.88
C ARG A 472 16.04 19.04 -28.15
N GLU A 473 15.23 19.85 -28.81
CA GLU A 473 15.57 21.25 -29.07
C GLU A 473 15.63 22.04 -27.75
N GLY A 474 16.69 22.83 -27.57
CA GLY A 474 16.88 23.67 -26.37
C GLY A 474 17.35 22.93 -25.11
N TYR A 475 17.70 21.64 -25.22
CA TYR A 475 18.26 20.84 -24.12
C TYR A 475 19.42 20.01 -24.66
N ASP A 476 20.65 20.36 -24.27
CA ASP A 476 21.85 19.66 -24.74
C ASP A 476 22.13 18.38 -23.92
N GLY A 477 21.90 18.43 -22.61
CA GLY A 477 22.13 17.35 -21.66
C GLY A 477 22.15 17.88 -20.23
N TYR A 478 22.59 17.03 -19.30
CA TYR A 478 22.68 17.36 -17.87
C TYR A 478 23.98 18.14 -17.55
N ASP A 479 23.96 18.91 -16.46
CA ASP A 479 25.16 19.55 -15.91
C ASP A 479 26.03 18.51 -15.19
N VAL A 480 26.99 17.93 -15.94
CA VAL A 480 27.85 16.83 -15.47
C VAL A 480 28.94 17.27 -14.48
N GLU A 481 29.10 18.57 -14.24
CA GLU A 481 30.00 19.09 -13.19
C GLU A 481 29.32 19.02 -11.81
N ARG A 482 27.99 18.91 -11.76
CA ARG A 482 27.25 18.68 -10.51
C ARG A 482 27.27 17.21 -10.16
N HIS A 483 28.27 16.81 -9.37
CA HIS A 483 28.48 15.42 -8.98
C HIS A 483 27.21 14.72 -8.44
N TYR A 484 26.41 15.41 -7.64
CA TYR A 484 25.14 14.87 -7.14
C TYR A 484 24.16 14.50 -8.27
N LEU A 485 23.96 15.42 -9.23
CA LEU A 485 23.08 15.20 -10.37
C LEU A 485 23.61 14.06 -11.24
N LEU A 486 24.92 14.06 -11.52
CA LEU A 486 25.57 13.05 -12.35
C LEU A 486 25.33 11.61 -11.83
N VAL A 487 25.57 11.39 -10.53
CA VAL A 487 25.37 10.06 -9.91
C VAL A 487 23.89 9.70 -9.83
N ASN A 488 23.02 10.66 -9.49
CA ASN A 488 21.58 10.43 -9.41
C ASN A 488 20.97 10.04 -10.77
N GLU A 489 21.37 10.71 -11.86
CA GLU A 489 20.91 10.40 -13.22
C GLU A 489 21.48 9.07 -13.74
N MET A 490 22.76 8.79 -13.46
CA MET A 490 23.41 7.54 -13.85
C MET A 490 22.65 6.34 -13.28
N GLN A 491 22.41 6.34 -11.96
CA GLN A 491 21.74 5.21 -11.32
C GLN A 491 20.32 5.00 -11.85
N ALA A 492 19.57 6.08 -12.06
CA ALA A 492 18.19 6.00 -12.53
C ALA A 492 18.11 5.52 -13.98
N HIS A 493 19.03 5.97 -14.84
CA HIS A 493 19.10 5.48 -16.22
C HIS A 493 19.53 4.02 -16.34
N VAL A 494 20.34 3.51 -15.41
CA VAL A 494 20.72 2.10 -15.37
C VAL A 494 19.57 1.24 -14.83
N LEU A 495 18.93 1.66 -13.74
CA LEU A 495 17.88 0.89 -13.07
C LEU A 495 16.52 0.90 -13.78
N GLN A 496 16.21 1.91 -14.60
CA GLN A 496 14.95 1.95 -15.38
C GLN A 496 14.80 0.82 -16.41
N LEU A 497 15.91 0.21 -16.84
CA LEU A 497 15.93 -0.84 -17.86
C LEU A 497 15.55 -2.19 -17.24
N ASN A 498 15.34 -3.23 -18.05
CA ASN A 498 15.50 -4.61 -17.61
C ASN A 498 16.95 -5.07 -17.81
N PRO A 499 17.42 -6.10 -17.10
CA PRO A 499 18.81 -6.58 -17.24
C PRO A 499 19.21 -6.91 -18.69
N GLN A 500 18.29 -7.45 -19.49
CA GLN A 500 18.53 -7.81 -20.88
C GLN A 500 18.60 -6.60 -21.82
N GLU A 501 18.12 -5.43 -21.39
CA GLU A 501 18.10 -4.21 -22.19
C GLU A 501 19.38 -3.36 -22.02
N VAL A 502 20.18 -3.61 -20.98
CA VAL A 502 21.32 -2.75 -20.59
C VAL A 502 22.34 -2.59 -21.71
N ASN A 503 22.87 -3.69 -22.25
CA ASN A 503 23.86 -3.64 -23.33
C ASN A 503 23.26 -3.11 -24.64
N PRO A 504 22.09 -3.60 -25.12
CA PRO A 504 21.44 -3.00 -26.29
C PRO A 504 21.25 -1.48 -26.18
N TYR A 505 20.98 -0.98 -24.97
CA TYR A 505 20.77 0.43 -24.73
C TYR A 505 22.10 1.20 -24.70
N PHE A 506 23.01 0.89 -23.78
CA PHE A 506 24.24 1.68 -23.59
C PHE A 506 25.32 1.30 -24.60
N ARG A 507 25.67 0.02 -24.69
CA ARG A 507 26.76 -0.48 -25.54
C ARG A 507 26.48 -0.33 -27.02
N ASP A 508 25.24 -0.55 -27.46
CA ASP A 508 24.93 -0.56 -28.90
C ASP A 508 24.31 0.77 -29.34
N PHE A 509 23.18 1.16 -28.76
CA PHE A 509 22.45 2.34 -29.20
C PHE A 509 23.17 3.65 -28.80
N TYR A 510 23.45 3.88 -27.51
CA TYR A 510 24.02 5.15 -27.07
C TYR A 510 25.50 5.29 -27.38
N ALA A 511 26.31 4.24 -27.33
CA ALA A 511 27.70 4.31 -27.79
C ALA A 511 27.80 4.75 -29.27
N ARG A 512 26.85 4.34 -30.12
CA ARG A 512 26.75 4.86 -31.49
C ARG A 512 26.34 6.34 -31.50
N ARG A 513 25.31 6.72 -30.74
CA ARG A 513 24.84 8.12 -30.67
C ARG A 513 25.90 9.09 -30.15
N ILE A 514 26.66 8.71 -29.14
CA ILE A 514 27.77 9.51 -28.59
C ILE A 514 28.77 9.80 -29.70
N ARG A 515 29.17 8.79 -30.48
CA ARG A 515 30.10 8.95 -31.61
C ARG A 515 29.54 9.80 -32.75
N GLU A 516 28.22 9.82 -32.92
CA GLU A 516 27.55 10.69 -33.90
C GLU A 516 27.56 12.16 -33.46
N VAL A 517 27.31 12.46 -32.17
CA VAL A 517 27.16 13.84 -31.67
C VAL A 517 28.45 14.44 -31.09
N VAL A 518 29.40 13.62 -30.68
CA VAL A 518 30.75 13.99 -30.21
C VAL A 518 31.80 13.06 -30.87
N PRO A 519 32.08 13.20 -32.18
CA PRO A 519 33.00 12.31 -32.90
C PRO A 519 34.40 12.22 -32.28
N GLU A 520 34.90 13.31 -31.70
CA GLU A 520 36.19 13.39 -31.01
C GLU A 520 36.28 12.51 -29.76
N ALA A 521 35.15 12.14 -29.16
CA ALA A 521 35.08 11.24 -28.01
C ALA A 521 35.04 9.76 -28.40
N SER A 522 35.00 9.42 -29.70
CA SER A 522 34.96 8.03 -30.17
C SER A 522 36.06 7.13 -29.60
N PRO A 523 37.33 7.58 -29.48
CA PRO A 523 38.38 6.75 -28.90
C PRO A 523 38.13 6.35 -27.44
N ILE A 524 37.45 7.20 -26.65
CA ILE A 524 37.10 6.89 -25.25
C ILE A 524 36.06 5.77 -25.22
N VAL A 525 35.00 5.91 -26.00
CA VAL A 525 33.92 4.92 -26.11
C VAL A 525 34.47 3.58 -26.58
N GLU A 526 35.28 3.56 -27.64
CA GLU A 526 35.84 2.32 -28.20
C GLU A 526 36.78 1.62 -27.21
N ARG A 527 37.64 2.38 -26.52
CA ARG A 527 38.53 1.83 -25.49
C ARG A 527 37.76 1.24 -24.32
N LEU A 528 36.70 1.89 -23.85
CA LEU A 528 35.86 1.33 -22.78
C LEU A 528 35.24 -0.01 -23.22
N LEU A 529 34.63 -0.03 -24.41
CA LEU A 529 33.92 -1.22 -24.89
C LEU A 529 34.84 -2.41 -25.19
N GLU A 530 36.11 -2.14 -25.50
CA GLU A 530 37.17 -3.15 -25.67
C GLU A 530 37.75 -3.63 -24.33
N ALA A 531 38.08 -2.70 -23.43
CA ALA A 531 38.72 -3.01 -22.15
C ALA A 531 37.74 -3.64 -21.14
N GLU A 532 36.47 -3.24 -21.17
CA GLU A 532 35.46 -3.59 -20.18
C GLU A 532 34.14 -4.02 -20.85
N PRO A 533 34.09 -5.20 -21.48
CA PRO A 533 32.95 -5.61 -22.31
C PRO A 533 31.61 -5.69 -21.57
N ASP A 534 31.65 -6.00 -20.27
CA ASP A 534 30.49 -6.18 -19.38
C ASP A 534 30.23 -4.99 -18.45
N VAL A 535 30.88 -3.84 -18.67
CA VAL A 535 30.85 -2.66 -17.77
C VAL A 535 29.43 -2.30 -17.33
N PHE A 536 28.50 -2.12 -18.26
CA PHE A 536 27.15 -1.66 -17.94
C PHE A 536 26.33 -2.71 -17.17
N VAL A 537 26.51 -4.00 -17.48
CA VAL A 537 25.83 -5.09 -16.76
C VAL A 537 26.38 -5.21 -15.34
N ASN A 538 27.68 -5.03 -15.15
CA ASN A 538 28.31 -5.00 -13.84
C ASN A 538 27.83 -3.81 -13.01
N THR A 539 27.81 -2.61 -13.58
CA THR A 539 27.28 -1.40 -12.93
C THR A 539 25.83 -1.57 -12.52
N ARG A 540 25.00 -2.13 -13.41
CA ARG A 540 23.62 -2.48 -13.04
C ARG A 540 23.55 -3.46 -11.88
N ARG A 541 24.26 -4.57 -11.94
CA ARG A 541 24.24 -5.59 -10.88
C ARG A 541 24.61 -4.97 -9.52
N ARG A 542 25.64 -4.14 -9.48
CA ARG A 542 26.08 -3.45 -8.26
C ARG A 542 25.02 -2.47 -7.73
N LEU A 543 24.37 -1.73 -8.63
CA LEU A 543 23.24 -0.86 -8.27
C LEU A 543 22.04 -1.66 -7.78
N GLU A 544 21.71 -2.81 -8.39
CA GLU A 544 20.63 -3.69 -7.92
C GLU A 544 20.91 -4.23 -6.52
N GLU A 545 22.15 -4.63 -6.22
CA GLU A 545 22.57 -5.08 -4.89
C GLU A 545 22.46 -3.97 -3.84
N LEU A 546 22.83 -2.74 -4.21
CA LEU A 546 22.68 -1.55 -3.39
C LEU A 546 21.20 -1.23 -3.13
N PHE A 547 20.39 -1.25 -4.19
CA PHE A 547 18.96 -0.97 -4.14
C PHE A 547 18.23 -2.01 -3.27
N GLU A 548 18.61 -3.29 -3.40
CA GLU A 548 18.08 -4.37 -2.57
C GLU A 548 18.39 -4.17 -1.10
N ARG A 549 19.61 -3.75 -0.74
CA ARG A 549 19.94 -3.47 0.67
C ARG A 549 19.11 -2.31 1.22
N GLY A 550 19.00 -1.22 0.46
CA GLY A 550 18.29 -0.02 0.90
C GLY A 550 16.76 -0.14 0.92
N THR A 551 16.17 -1.09 0.17
CA THR A 551 14.69 -1.18 0.02
C THR A 551 14.10 -2.56 0.24
N GLY A 552 14.90 -3.62 0.23
CA GLY A 552 14.44 -5.00 0.13
C GLY A 552 13.84 -5.39 -1.23
N ILE A 553 13.87 -4.52 -2.25
CA ILE A 553 13.47 -4.86 -3.62
C ILE A 553 14.63 -5.52 -4.34
N ARG A 554 14.51 -6.83 -4.55
CA ARG A 554 15.55 -7.65 -5.17
C ARG A 554 15.61 -7.47 -6.69
N GLY A 555 16.82 -7.40 -7.24
CA GLY A 555 17.08 -7.35 -8.68
C GLY A 555 16.46 -6.16 -9.41
N GLY A 556 16.23 -5.04 -8.71
CA GLY A 556 15.64 -3.83 -9.28
C GLY A 556 14.20 -4.00 -9.80
N ARG A 557 13.47 -5.03 -9.33
CA ARG A 557 12.07 -5.30 -9.70
C ARG A 557 11.10 -4.36 -8.99
N MET A 558 11.09 -3.10 -9.40
CA MET A 558 10.27 -2.05 -8.75
C MET A 558 8.75 -2.19 -9.02
N MET A 559 8.35 -3.02 -9.98
CA MET A 559 6.95 -3.33 -10.28
C MET A 559 6.64 -4.75 -9.79
N GLY A 560 6.07 -4.86 -8.59
CA GLY A 560 5.70 -6.12 -7.96
C GLY A 560 4.39 -6.71 -8.47
N VAL A 561 3.53 -5.91 -9.11
CA VAL A 561 2.22 -6.35 -9.61
C VAL A 561 2.15 -6.22 -11.14
N ILE A 562 1.83 -7.31 -11.82
CA ILE A 562 1.59 -7.32 -13.26
C ILE A 562 0.11 -7.65 -13.48
N PRO A 563 -0.74 -6.65 -13.77
CA PRO A 563 -2.18 -6.86 -13.90
C PRO A 563 -2.52 -7.58 -15.21
N GLY A 564 -3.30 -8.66 -15.12
CA GLY A 564 -3.95 -9.28 -16.27
C GLY A 564 -5.21 -8.51 -16.72
N PRO A 565 -5.81 -8.90 -17.86
CA PRO A 565 -7.07 -8.31 -18.33
C PRO A 565 -8.24 -8.67 -17.40
N ILE A 566 -9.30 -7.87 -17.46
CA ILE A 566 -10.59 -8.24 -16.86
C ILE A 566 -11.30 -9.20 -17.81
N GLU A 567 -11.64 -10.37 -17.32
CA GLU A 567 -12.40 -11.39 -18.03
C GLU A 567 -13.88 -11.27 -17.65
N THR A 568 -14.77 -11.30 -18.63
CA THR A 568 -16.22 -11.42 -18.40
C THR A 568 -16.64 -12.87 -18.64
N VAL A 569 -17.08 -13.53 -17.58
CA VAL A 569 -17.61 -14.90 -17.62
C VAL A 569 -19.08 -14.80 -18.00
N ARG A 570 -19.45 -15.42 -19.12
CA ARG A 570 -20.83 -15.47 -19.61
C ARG A 570 -21.60 -16.64 -19.04
#